data_AF-A0A7H0VHF7-F1
#
_entry.id   AF-A0A7H0VHF7-F1
#
_cell.length_a   1.000
_cell.length_b   1.000
_cell.length_c   1.000
_cell.angle_alpha   90.00
_cell.angle_beta   90.00
_cell.angle_gamma   90.00
#
_symmetry.space_group_name_H-M   'P 1'
#
loop_
_entity.id
_entity.type
_entity.pdbx_description
1 polymer ?
#
loop_
_entity_poly.entity_id
_entity_poly.type
_entity_poly.pdbx_seq_one_letter_code
_entity_poly.pdbx_strand_id
1 'polypeptide(L)'
;MKSIHIALLVFFISSCQSEYCKIDFQNNVDSFNEAVHTINALNLKSDSKNPHFRIVKTFSKETSSIDTAIFKQIDFIECHEDGTIIFQAPNCNKENGFRDLVYFVAYSPQGKIHIERKRNIGQLKNIEGNWFSGAHINSLAN
;
A
#
# COMPACT_ATOMS: atom_id res chain seq x y z
N MET A 1 -44.79 -28.96 -31.29
CA MET A 1 -43.43 -28.55 -31.68
C MET A 1 -43.01 -27.39 -30.79
N LYS A 2 -41.77 -27.47 -30.29
CA LYS A 2 -41.14 -26.54 -29.35
C LYS A 2 -40.93 -25.18 -30.02
N SER A 3 -41.25 -24.08 -29.35
CA SER A 3 -40.64 -22.78 -29.61
C SER A 3 -40.06 -22.25 -28.32
N ILE A 4 -38.77 -21.95 -28.41
CA ILE A 4 -37.81 -21.75 -27.34
C ILE A 4 -37.91 -20.30 -26.86
N HIS A 5 -38.01 -20.12 -25.55
CA HIS A 5 -37.85 -18.82 -24.89
C HIS A 5 -36.38 -18.39 -24.96
N ILE A 6 -36.07 -17.32 -25.68
CA ILE A 6 -34.75 -16.67 -25.59
C ILE A 6 -34.88 -15.57 -24.53
N ALA A 7 -34.59 -15.94 -23.28
CA ALA A 7 -34.29 -14.96 -22.24
C ALA A 7 -32.89 -14.41 -22.50
N LEU A 8 -32.81 -13.15 -22.92
CA LEU A 8 -31.54 -12.45 -23.11
C LEU A 8 -31.03 -11.99 -21.73
N LEU A 9 -30.27 -12.86 -21.06
CA LEU A 9 -29.66 -12.57 -19.77
C LEU A 9 -28.35 -11.80 -20.01
N VAL A 10 -28.40 -10.47 -19.89
CA VAL A 10 -27.20 -9.62 -19.94
C VAL A 10 -26.49 -9.75 -18.59
N PHE A 11 -25.54 -10.69 -18.52
CA PHE A 11 -24.55 -10.75 -17.45
C PHE A 11 -23.64 -9.52 -17.57
N PHE A 12 -23.93 -8.46 -16.81
CA PHE A 12 -22.92 -7.46 -16.47
C PHE A 12 -21.94 -8.09 -15.47
N ILE A 13 -21.00 -8.88 -15.98
CA ILE A 13 -19.77 -9.18 -15.24
C ILE A 13 -18.91 -7.92 -15.38
N SER A 14 -19.22 -6.89 -14.60
CA SER A 14 -18.24 -5.85 -14.31
C SER A 14 -17.16 -6.54 -13.47
N SER A 15 -16.20 -7.15 -14.14
CA SER A 15 -14.97 -7.65 -13.53
C SER A 15 -14.28 -6.45 -12.91
N CYS A 16 -14.57 -6.21 -11.63
CA CYS A 16 -13.90 -5.24 -10.80
C CYS A 16 -12.52 -5.83 -10.49
N GLN A 17 -11.64 -5.83 -11.49
CA GLN A 17 -10.24 -6.15 -11.28
C GLN A 17 -9.65 -4.96 -10.54
N SER A 18 -9.54 -5.12 -9.22
CA SER A 18 -8.67 -4.29 -8.42
C SER A 18 -7.28 -4.30 -9.08
N GLU A 19 -6.82 -3.14 -9.55
CA GLU A 19 -5.51 -3.00 -10.17
C GLU A 19 -4.45 -3.42 -9.14
N TYR A 20 -3.68 -4.48 -9.43
CA TYR A 20 -2.63 -5.05 -8.57
C TYR A 20 -1.60 -4.01 -8.11
N CYS A 21 -1.52 -2.87 -8.76
CA CYS A 21 -0.57 -1.81 -8.44
C CYS A 21 -1.18 -0.65 -7.64
N LYS A 22 -2.47 -0.73 -7.29
CA LYS A 22 -3.14 0.15 -6.32
C LYS A 22 -3.47 -0.64 -5.07
N ILE A 23 -3.38 0.04 -3.93
CA ILE A 23 -3.64 -0.56 -2.63
C ILE A 23 -5.08 -0.29 -2.24
N ASP A 24 -5.85 -1.35 -2.10
CA ASP A 24 -7.23 -1.30 -1.65
C ASP A 24 -7.29 -1.44 -0.12
N PHE A 25 -7.02 -0.33 0.57
CA PHE A 25 -7.04 -0.30 2.03
C PHE A 25 -8.42 -0.70 2.59
N GLN A 26 -9.50 -0.17 2.02
CA GLN A 26 -10.85 -0.31 2.57
C GLN A 26 -11.34 -1.76 2.53
N ASN A 27 -11.04 -2.51 1.48
CA ASN A 27 -11.42 -3.92 1.41
C ASN A 27 -10.52 -4.84 2.25
N ASN A 28 -9.43 -4.34 2.83
CA ASN A 28 -8.44 -5.15 3.53
C ASN A 28 -8.01 -4.57 4.90
N VAL A 29 -8.83 -3.73 5.53
CA VAL A 29 -8.48 -2.98 6.76
C VAL A 29 -8.00 -3.89 7.89
N ASP A 30 -8.73 -4.97 8.19
CA ASP A 30 -8.38 -5.91 9.27
C ASP A 30 -6.97 -6.49 9.09
N SER A 31 -6.67 -6.79 7.85
CA SER A 31 -5.44 -7.37 7.36
C SER A 31 -4.25 -6.38 7.47
N PHE A 32 -4.47 -5.11 7.15
CA PHE A 32 -3.49 -4.03 7.42
C PHE A 32 -3.24 -3.83 8.92
N ASN A 33 -4.29 -3.86 9.73
CA ASN A 33 -4.18 -3.71 11.18
C ASN A 33 -3.43 -4.90 11.82
N GLU A 34 -3.69 -6.12 11.38
CA GLU A 34 -2.96 -7.33 11.81
C GLU A 34 -1.46 -7.25 11.47
N ALA A 35 -1.13 -6.76 10.27
CA ALA A 35 0.26 -6.55 9.87
C ALA A 35 0.97 -5.52 10.78
N VAL A 36 0.32 -4.40 11.10
CA VAL A 36 0.86 -3.40 12.05
C VAL A 36 1.05 -4.00 13.44
N HIS A 37 0.07 -4.76 13.93
CA HIS A 37 0.18 -5.42 15.24
C HIS A 37 1.37 -6.40 15.26
N THR A 38 1.51 -7.22 14.22
CA THR A 38 2.62 -8.17 14.08
C THR A 38 3.97 -7.48 14.04
N ILE A 39 4.10 -6.39 13.27
CA ILE A 39 5.33 -5.60 13.17
C ILE A 39 5.68 -4.96 14.53
N ASN A 40 4.70 -4.39 15.22
CA ASN A 40 4.91 -3.77 16.53
C ASN A 40 5.36 -4.81 17.57
N ALA A 41 4.87 -6.05 17.50
CA ALA A 41 5.29 -7.15 18.38
C ALA A 41 6.76 -7.56 18.20
N LEU A 42 7.41 -7.18 17.09
CA LEU A 42 8.84 -7.41 16.87
C LEU A 42 9.75 -6.51 17.72
N ASN A 43 9.19 -5.53 18.44
CA ASN A 43 9.93 -4.60 19.29
C ASN A 43 11.11 -3.92 18.55
N LEU A 44 10.87 -3.49 17.32
CA LEU A 44 11.82 -2.68 16.57
C LEU A 44 12.04 -1.35 17.31
N LYS A 45 13.24 -0.79 17.24
CA LYS A 45 13.53 0.54 17.82
C LYS A 45 12.80 1.63 17.02
N SER A 46 11.55 1.90 17.38
CA SER A 46 10.61 2.72 16.60
C SER A 46 9.88 3.78 17.44
N ASP A 47 10.57 4.45 18.35
CA ASP A 47 10.05 5.43 19.31
C ASP A 47 10.60 6.86 19.11
N SER A 48 11.26 7.12 17.98
CA SER A 48 11.83 8.44 17.69
C SER A 48 10.72 9.47 17.51
N LYS A 49 10.82 10.56 18.27
CA LYS A 49 9.92 11.73 18.14
C LYS A 49 10.27 12.61 16.94
N ASN A 50 11.43 12.39 16.34
CA ASN A 50 11.88 13.15 15.19
C ASN A 50 11.53 12.40 13.91
N PRO A 51 10.99 13.09 12.88
CA PRO A 51 10.75 12.48 11.58
C PRO A 51 12.09 12.21 10.90
N HIS A 52 12.62 11.01 11.09
CA HIS A 52 13.81 10.53 10.40
C HIS A 52 13.41 9.61 9.25
N PHE A 53 14.20 9.66 8.18
CA PHE A 53 14.07 8.73 7.05
C PHE A 53 14.67 7.34 7.37
N ARG A 54 15.17 7.12 8.58
CA ARG A 54 15.89 5.88 8.90
C ARG A 54 14.93 4.69 8.95
N ILE A 55 15.09 3.80 7.97
CA ILE A 55 14.44 2.50 7.90
C ILE A 55 15.17 1.57 8.88
N VAL A 56 14.43 0.95 9.79
CA VAL A 56 14.97 -0.02 10.75
C VAL A 56 14.79 -1.46 10.27
N LYS A 57 13.78 -1.69 9.42
CA LYS A 57 13.49 -3.01 8.86
C LYS A 57 12.68 -2.87 7.58
N THR A 58 12.94 -3.78 6.64
CA THR A 58 12.14 -3.95 5.42
C THR A 58 11.66 -5.41 5.37
N PHE A 59 10.42 -5.60 4.92
CA PHE A 59 9.84 -6.92 4.67
C PHE A 59 9.40 -7.00 3.22
N SER A 60 9.75 -8.10 2.55
CA SER A 60 9.30 -8.43 1.20
C SER A 60 8.92 -9.90 1.14
N LYS A 61 8.25 -10.30 0.05
CA LYS A 61 7.91 -11.71 -0.21
C LYS A 61 9.13 -12.64 -0.14
N GLU A 62 10.31 -12.15 -0.48
CA GLU A 62 11.55 -12.95 -0.49
C GLU A 62 12.22 -13.04 0.89
N THR A 63 11.87 -12.17 1.83
CA THR A 63 12.66 -11.95 3.05
C THR A 63 11.89 -12.15 4.36
N SER A 64 10.58 -12.44 4.32
CA SER A 64 9.76 -12.52 5.52
C SER A 64 8.58 -13.49 5.45
N SER A 65 8.18 -14.01 6.61
CA SER A 65 6.98 -14.82 6.83
C SER A 65 5.72 -14.02 7.17
N ILE A 66 5.79 -12.68 7.25
CA ILE A 66 4.57 -11.86 7.33
C ILE A 66 3.83 -12.12 6.03
N ASP A 67 2.65 -12.73 6.11
CA ASP A 67 1.86 -13.08 4.94
C ASP A 67 1.24 -11.83 4.31
N THR A 68 2.05 -11.07 3.60
CA THR A 68 2.23 -11.28 2.17
C THR A 68 0.95 -11.41 1.30
N ALA A 69 -0.15 -12.02 1.75
CA ALA A 69 -1.27 -12.42 0.88
C ALA A 69 -2.33 -11.33 0.60
N ILE A 70 -2.52 -10.34 1.49
CA ILE A 70 -3.14 -9.03 1.15
C ILE A 70 -2.36 -8.38 -0.01
N PHE A 71 -1.10 -8.76 -0.13
CA PHE A 71 0.00 -8.13 -0.84
C PHE A 71 0.23 -8.74 -2.22
N LYS A 72 -0.81 -9.29 -2.86
CA LYS A 72 -0.85 -9.10 -4.31
C LYS A 72 -0.64 -7.60 -4.60
N GLN A 73 -1.23 -6.72 -3.80
CA GLN A 73 -1.08 -5.29 -4.04
C GLN A 73 0.18 -4.64 -3.47
N ILE A 74 1.03 -5.35 -2.73
CA ILE A 74 2.16 -4.76 -1.99
C ILE A 74 3.44 -5.54 -2.33
N ASP A 75 4.47 -4.81 -2.71
CA ASP A 75 5.78 -5.34 -3.07
C ASP A 75 6.68 -5.49 -1.82
N PHE A 76 6.64 -4.49 -0.94
CA PHE A 76 7.36 -4.51 0.32
C PHE A 76 6.77 -3.57 1.38
N ILE A 77 7.22 -3.75 2.61
CA ILE A 77 6.90 -2.93 3.78
C ILE A 77 8.17 -2.30 4.34
N GLU A 78 8.16 -1.01 4.62
CA GLU A 78 9.22 -0.29 5.33
C GLU A 78 8.78 0.07 6.74
N CYS A 79 9.63 -0.18 7.72
CA CYS A 79 9.43 0.22 9.11
C CYS A 79 10.48 1.27 9.48
N HIS A 80 10.04 2.37 10.08
CA HIS A 80 10.90 3.52 10.40
C HIS A 80 11.09 3.71 11.91
N GLU A 81 12.17 4.40 12.27
CA GLU A 81 12.50 4.73 13.68
C GLU A 81 11.43 5.54 14.41
N ASP A 82 10.51 6.20 13.71
CA ASP A 82 9.43 7.00 14.30
C ASP A 82 8.10 6.24 14.43
N GLY A 83 8.13 4.92 14.20
CA GLY A 83 6.94 4.07 14.24
C GLY A 83 6.09 4.13 12.98
N THR A 84 6.50 4.89 11.96
CA THR A 84 5.83 4.85 10.65
C THR A 84 6.07 3.49 9.99
N ILE A 85 5.01 2.91 9.43
CA ILE A 85 5.04 1.71 8.61
C ILE A 85 4.47 2.07 7.24
N ILE A 86 5.25 1.88 6.17
CA ILE A 86 4.84 2.15 4.79
C ILE A 86 4.67 0.82 4.05
N PHE A 87 3.48 0.58 3.54
CA PHE A 87 3.13 -0.53 2.66
C PHE A 87 3.16 -0.02 1.22
N GLN A 88 4.09 -0.51 0.41
CA GLN A 88 4.33 0.00 -0.94
C GLN A 88 3.83 -0.97 -2.01
N ALA A 89 3.06 -0.46 -2.96
CA ALA A 89 2.63 -1.21 -4.13
C ALA A 89 3.78 -1.49 -5.12
N PRO A 90 3.65 -2.50 -5.99
CA PRO A 90 4.54 -2.63 -7.14
C PRO A 90 4.34 -1.46 -8.11
N ASN A 91 5.39 -1.12 -8.86
CA ASN A 91 5.33 -0.07 -9.88
C ASN A 91 4.40 -0.48 -11.04
N CYS A 92 3.34 0.31 -11.28
CA CYS A 92 2.33 0.08 -12.33
C CYS A 92 2.88 0.18 -13.76
N ASN A 93 4.00 0.88 -13.98
CA ASN A 93 4.38 1.41 -15.29
C ASN A 93 5.77 0.96 -15.79
N LYS A 94 6.27 -0.20 -15.36
CA LYS A 94 7.59 -0.72 -15.79
C LYS A 94 7.78 -0.78 -17.32
N GLU A 95 6.70 -0.77 -18.11
CA GLU A 95 6.75 -0.83 -19.58
C GLU A 95 6.91 0.53 -20.29
N ASN A 96 6.55 1.66 -19.67
CA ASN A 96 6.38 2.92 -20.42
C ASN A 96 7.36 4.05 -20.10
N GLY A 97 8.36 3.87 -19.23
CA GLY A 97 9.52 4.78 -19.08
C GLY A 97 9.28 6.26 -18.70
N PHE A 98 8.03 6.75 -18.73
CA PHE A 98 7.71 8.18 -18.62
C PHE A 98 7.20 8.60 -17.25
N ARG A 99 6.65 7.67 -16.42
CA ARG A 99 6.19 7.94 -15.04
C ARG A 99 6.21 6.68 -14.18
N ASP A 100 7.20 6.58 -13.30
CA ASP A 100 7.23 5.60 -12.22
C ASP A 100 6.27 6.07 -11.12
N LEU A 101 5.00 5.66 -11.23
CA LEU A 101 3.99 5.92 -10.20
C LEU A 101 3.90 4.71 -9.29
N VAL A 102 4.15 4.94 -8.01
CA VAL A 102 4.06 3.90 -6.99
C VAL A 102 3.15 4.37 -5.87
N TYR A 103 2.05 3.64 -5.68
CA TYR A 103 1.10 3.89 -4.61
C TYR A 103 1.60 3.31 -3.29
N PHE A 104 1.25 3.95 -2.19
CA PHE A 104 1.52 3.42 -0.86
C PHE A 104 0.38 3.75 0.11
N VAL A 105 0.28 2.92 1.14
CA VAL A 105 -0.53 3.15 2.34
C VAL A 105 0.43 3.17 3.52
N ALA A 106 0.29 4.13 4.42
CA ALA A 106 1.16 4.31 5.56
C ALA A 106 0.35 4.41 6.85
N TYR A 107 0.79 3.67 7.86
CA TYR A 107 0.39 3.87 9.24
C TYR A 107 1.44 4.75 9.92
N SER A 108 1.02 5.83 10.58
CA SER A 108 1.93 6.68 11.35
C SER A 108 1.31 7.05 12.70
N PRO A 109 1.88 6.59 13.83
CA PRO A 109 1.42 7.01 15.16
C PRO A 109 1.70 8.50 15.42
N GLN A 110 2.64 9.10 14.66
CA GLN A 110 3.00 10.52 14.74
C GLN A 110 2.21 11.37 13.72
N GLY A 111 1.33 10.75 12.94
CA GLY A 111 0.46 11.41 11.97
C GLY A 111 1.13 11.81 10.66
N LYS A 112 0.38 12.60 9.88
CA LYS A 112 0.66 12.94 8.48
C LYS A 112 2.03 13.59 8.28
N ILE A 113 2.40 14.53 9.14
CA ILE A 113 3.60 15.37 8.99
C ILE A 113 4.90 14.54 9.03
N HIS A 114 4.89 13.42 9.75
CA HIS A 114 6.03 12.51 9.78
C HIS A 114 6.22 11.74 8.47
N ILE A 115 5.13 11.46 7.76
CA ILE A 115 5.17 10.80 6.46
C ILE A 115 5.61 11.81 5.39
N GLU A 116 5.06 13.03 5.37
CA GLU A 116 5.41 14.06 4.35
C GLU A 116 6.89 14.45 4.37
N ARG A 117 7.55 14.29 5.52
CA ARG A 117 8.98 14.59 5.69
C ARG A 117 9.89 13.42 5.30
N LYS A 118 9.33 12.27 4.90
CA LYS A 118 10.09 11.15 4.33
C LYS A 118 10.36 11.40 2.84
N ARG A 119 11.34 10.68 2.28
CA ARG A 119 11.87 10.95 0.94
C ARG A 119 10.80 10.72 -0.14
N ASN A 120 10.71 11.66 -1.09
CA ASN A 120 9.92 11.59 -2.32
C ASN A 120 8.41 11.33 -2.15
N ILE A 121 7.83 11.63 -0.99
CA ILE A 121 6.40 11.48 -0.74
C ILE A 121 5.63 12.63 -1.45
N GLY A 122 4.73 12.28 -2.37
CA GLY A 122 3.83 13.22 -3.04
C GLY A 122 2.67 13.68 -2.15
N GLN A 123 1.53 14.02 -2.76
CA GLN A 123 0.34 14.40 -1.99
C GLN A 123 -0.19 13.24 -1.14
N LEU A 124 -0.35 13.49 0.16
CA LEU A 124 -0.91 12.56 1.13
C LEU A 124 -2.39 12.86 1.45
N LYS A 125 -3.21 11.82 1.39
CA LYS A 125 -4.60 11.81 1.84
C LYS A 125 -4.72 11.00 3.12
N ASN A 126 -5.34 11.56 4.16
CA ASN A 126 -5.76 10.77 5.32
C ASN A 126 -6.96 9.90 4.92
N ILE A 127 -6.89 8.62 5.24
CA ILE A 127 -7.95 7.66 4.90
C ILE A 127 -8.80 7.40 6.13
N GLU A 128 -8.16 7.04 7.25
CA GLU A 128 -8.84 6.70 8.50
C GLU A 128 -7.85 6.75 9.68
N GLY A 129 -8.18 7.47 10.75
CA GLY A 129 -7.33 7.53 11.94
C GLY A 129 -5.87 7.86 11.61
N ASN A 130 -4.96 6.95 11.96
CA ASN A 130 -3.52 7.05 11.72
C ASN A 130 -3.07 6.52 10.35
N TRP A 131 -4.00 6.24 9.44
CA TRP A 131 -3.74 5.72 8.09
C TRP A 131 -3.79 6.81 7.02
N PHE A 132 -2.83 6.75 6.11
CA PHE A 132 -2.64 7.70 5.02
C PHE A 132 -2.34 6.97 3.72
N SER A 133 -2.84 7.46 2.60
CA SER A 133 -2.46 7.01 1.26
C SER A 133 -1.72 8.11 0.52
N GLY A 134 -0.78 7.72 -0.33
CA GLY A 134 -0.17 8.61 -1.27
C GLY A 134 0.38 7.87 -2.48
N ALA A 135 1.10 8.61 -3.30
CA ALA A 135 1.92 8.06 -4.35
C ALA A 135 3.22 8.87 -4.45
N HIS A 136 4.29 8.22 -4.87
CA HIS A 136 5.51 8.90 -5.27
C HIS A 136 5.70 8.76 -6.79
N ILE A 137 6.30 9.80 -7.37
CA ILE A 137 6.67 9.87 -8.79
C ILE A 137 8.20 9.90 -8.82
N ASN A 138 8.84 8.78 -9.20
CA ASN A 138 10.31 8.69 -9.15
C ASN A 138 11.04 9.47 -10.26
N SER A 139 10.32 9.96 -11.27
CA SER A 139 10.85 10.91 -12.25
C SER A 139 9.70 11.63 -12.96
N LEU A 140 9.82 12.95 -13.10
CA LEU A 140 9.46 13.54 -14.39
C LEU A 140 10.63 13.13 -15.29
N ALA A 141 10.40 12.31 -16.31
CA ALA A 141 11.40 12.18 -17.37
C ALA A 141 11.83 13.60 -17.78
N ASN A 142 13.16 13.84 -17.73
CA ASN A 142 13.81 15.15 -17.92
C ASN A 142 13.15 16.03 -18.99
#